data_AF-C0FQ28-F1
#
_entry.id   AF-C0FQ28-F1
#
_cell.length_a   1.000
_cell.length_b   1.000
_cell.length_c   1.000
_cell.angle_alpha   90.00
_cell.angle_beta   90.00
_cell.angle_gamma   90.00
#
_symmetry.space_group_name_H-M   'P 1'
#
loop_
_entity.id
_entity.type
_entity.pdbx_description
1 polymer ?
#
loop_
_entity_poly.entity_id
_entity_poly.type
_entity_poly.pdbx_seq_one_letter_code
_entity_poly.pdbx_strand_id
1 'polypeptide(L)'
;GDLVVDNACVIAANFGVSQNFIGLTIIAIGTSLPELVTSIVATRKGDSGLALGNAIGSNIFNILFILGMSAAISPLNVLGESLTDCIILLISAVILFVLAKTKKTMSRWEGAVCVLLYIVYTAYLLIR
;
A
#
# COMPACT_ATOMS: atom_id res chain seq x y z
N GLY A 1 7.26 -13.22 -4.67
CA GLY A 1 6.11 -12.77 -3.88
C GLY A 1 5.04 -13.82 -3.96
N ASP A 2 4.58 -14.07 -5.19
CA ASP A 2 3.40 -14.89 -5.52
C ASP A 2 3.37 -16.25 -4.83
N LEU A 3 4.45 -17.04 -4.88
CA LEU A 3 4.51 -18.33 -4.16
C LEU A 3 4.26 -18.20 -2.63
N VAL A 4 4.73 -17.12 -2.00
CA VAL A 4 4.52 -16.91 -0.56
C VAL A 4 3.07 -16.47 -0.30
N VAL A 5 2.53 -15.61 -1.16
CA VAL A 5 1.15 -15.13 -1.06
C VAL A 5 0.15 -16.27 -1.30
N ASP A 6 0.36 -17.05 -2.36
CA ASP A 6 -0.51 -18.18 -2.73
C ASP A 6 -0.55 -19.24 -1.63
N ASN A 7 0.62 -19.63 -1.10
CA ASN A 7 0.67 -20.60 -0.01
C ASN A 7 0.09 -20.05 1.29
N ALA A 8 0.28 -18.75 1.59
CA ALA A 8 -0.34 -18.11 2.75
C ALA A 8 -1.88 -18.04 2.62
N CYS A 9 -2.40 -17.76 1.43
CA CYS A 9 -3.83 -17.79 1.14
C CYS A 9 -4.42 -19.20 1.33
N VAL A 10 -3.73 -20.23 0.84
CA VAL A 10 -4.15 -21.64 1.02
C VAL A 10 -4.19 -22.02 2.50
N ILE A 11 -3.17 -21.63 3.27
CA ILE A 11 -3.15 -21.88 4.72
C ILE A 11 -4.32 -21.13 5.39
N ALA A 12 -4.50 -19.85 5.14
CA ALA A 12 -5.56 -19.07 5.77
C ALA A 12 -6.97 -19.60 5.43
N ALA A 13 -7.20 -20.02 4.18
CA ALA A 13 -8.45 -20.66 3.77
C ALA A 13 -8.68 -21.99 4.52
N ASN A 14 -7.65 -22.81 4.71
CA ASN A 14 -7.73 -24.06 5.49
C ASN A 14 -8.01 -23.82 6.98
N PHE A 15 -7.65 -22.65 7.51
CA PHE A 15 -7.98 -22.23 8.87
C PHE A 15 -9.38 -21.58 9.01
N GLY A 16 -10.18 -21.58 7.94
CA GLY A 16 -11.56 -21.05 7.96
C GLY A 16 -11.64 -19.52 7.92
N VAL A 17 -10.55 -18.84 7.56
CA VAL A 17 -10.52 -17.38 7.41
C VAL A 17 -11.30 -16.98 6.15
N SER A 18 -12.08 -15.90 6.24
CA SER A 18 -12.90 -15.44 5.11
C SER A 18 -12.03 -14.93 3.96
N GLN A 19 -12.49 -15.15 2.72
CA GLN A 19 -11.80 -14.65 1.52
C GLN A 19 -11.61 -13.13 1.53
N ASN A 20 -12.57 -12.39 2.11
CA ASN A 20 -12.46 -10.94 2.26
C ASN A 20 -11.27 -10.56 3.16
N PHE A 21 -11.10 -11.24 4.29
CA PHE A 21 -9.96 -11.00 5.18
C PHE A 21 -8.63 -11.36 4.51
N ILE A 22 -8.57 -12.49 3.78
CA ILE A 22 -7.39 -12.92 3.03
C ILE A 22 -6.99 -11.86 1.99
N GLY A 23 -7.96 -11.33 1.25
CA GLY A 23 -7.74 -10.27 0.26
C GLY A 23 -7.23 -8.96 0.89
N LEU A 24 -7.87 -8.52 1.97
CA LEU A 24 -7.54 -7.25 2.63
C LEU A 24 -6.21 -7.29 3.40
N THR A 25 -5.72 -8.47 3.77
CA THR A 25 -4.52 -8.61 4.62
C THR A 25 -3.39 -9.33 3.90
N ILE A 26 -3.52 -10.63 3.64
CA ILE A 26 -2.45 -11.48 3.11
C ILE A 26 -2.06 -11.05 1.70
N ILE A 27 -3.04 -10.86 0.82
CA ILE A 27 -2.77 -10.46 -0.56
C ILE A 27 -2.24 -9.02 -0.58
N ALA A 28 -2.87 -8.10 0.15
CA ALA A 28 -2.45 -6.70 0.20
C ALA A 28 -1.01 -6.52 0.75
N ILE A 29 -0.66 -7.21 1.83
CA ILE A 29 0.70 -7.18 2.41
C ILE A 29 1.68 -7.93 1.50
N GLY A 30 1.25 -9.07 0.97
CA GLY A 30 2.05 -9.97 0.14
C GLY A 30 2.57 -9.33 -1.14
N THR A 31 1.73 -8.51 -1.79
CA THR A 31 2.11 -7.79 -3.01
C THR A 31 3.04 -6.61 -2.73
N SER A 32 2.97 -6.00 -1.54
CA SER A 32 3.79 -4.84 -1.15
C SER A 32 5.11 -5.20 -0.43
N LEU A 33 5.31 -6.49 -0.14
CA LEU A 33 6.45 -7.04 0.58
C LEU A 33 7.78 -6.85 -0.17
N PRO A 34 7.88 -7.11 -1.49
CA PRO A 34 9.09 -6.86 -2.27
C PRO A 34 9.53 -5.39 -2.24
N GLU A 35 8.58 -4.46 -2.33
CA GLU A 35 8.83 -3.02 -2.25
C GLU A 35 9.33 -2.64 -0.86
N LEU A 36 8.70 -3.17 0.20
CA LEU A 36 9.12 -2.95 1.57
C LEU A 36 10.57 -3.40 1.79
N VAL A 37 10.92 -4.61 1.33
CA VAL A 37 12.29 -5.14 1.41
C VAL A 37 13.26 -4.25 0.64
N THR A 38 12.90 -3.82 -0.57
CA THR A 38 13.73 -2.95 -1.41
C THR A 38 13.99 -1.60 -0.74
N SER A 39 12.96 -0.95 -0.19
CA SER A 39 13.08 0.31 0.53
C SER A 39 13.90 0.16 1.82
N ILE A 40 13.76 -0.95 2.57
CA ILE A 40 14.59 -1.22 3.76
C ILE A 40 16.06 -1.38 3.38
N VAL A 41 16.36 -2.17 2.34
CA VAL A 41 17.73 -2.42 1.89
C VAL A 41 18.38 -1.12 1.39
N ALA A 42 17.66 -0.31 0.61
CA ALA A 42 18.12 1.00 0.13
C ALA A 42 18.43 1.95 1.30
N THR A 43 17.52 2.04 2.28
CA THR A 43 17.71 2.88 3.47
C THR A 43 18.92 2.42 4.29
N ARG A 44 19.12 1.11 4.47
CA ARG A 44 20.29 0.56 5.20
C ARG A 44 21.62 0.82 4.48
N LYS A 45 21.61 0.97 3.15
CA LYS A 45 22.77 1.37 2.36
C LYS A 45 23.02 2.89 2.36
N GLY A 46 22.21 3.66 3.09
CA GLY A 46 22.29 5.13 3.13
C GLY A 46 21.60 5.82 1.95
N ASP A 47 20.99 5.06 1.04
CA ASP A 47 20.31 5.59 -0.14
C ASP A 47 18.82 5.85 0.15
N SER A 48 18.57 6.91 0.92
CA SER A 48 17.21 7.35 1.26
C SER A 48 16.44 7.83 0.03
N GLY A 49 17.14 8.31 -1.01
CA GLY A 49 16.54 8.74 -2.26
C GLY A 49 15.93 7.57 -3.03
N LEU A 50 16.66 6.45 -3.14
CA LEU A 50 16.16 5.22 -3.75
C LEU A 50 14.99 4.62 -2.96
N ALA A 51 15.06 4.61 -1.63
CA ALA A 51 13.97 4.10 -0.78
C ALA A 51 12.67 4.89 -0.97
N LEU A 52 12.77 6.21 -1.06
CA LEU A 52 11.65 7.13 -1.30
C LEU A 52 11.13 7.02 -2.75
N GLY A 53 12.04 6.93 -3.71
CA GLY A 53 11.73 6.73 -5.12
C GLY A 53 10.96 5.43 -5.37
N ASN A 54 11.35 4.34 -4.70
CA ASN A 54 10.62 3.08 -4.74
C ASN A 54 9.20 3.23 -4.17
N ALA A 55 9.05 3.80 -2.97
CA ALA A 55 7.74 3.96 -2.33
C ALA A 55 6.77 4.84 -3.15
N ILE A 56 7.24 5.98 -3.67
CA ILE A 56 6.42 6.89 -4.48
C ILE A 56 6.17 6.30 -5.88
N GLY A 57 7.21 5.76 -6.51
CA GLY A 57 7.17 5.21 -7.86
C GLY A 57 6.21 4.04 -7.99
N SER A 58 6.23 3.10 -7.04
CA SER A 58 5.31 1.94 -7.05
C SER A 58 3.85 2.37 -6.94
N ASN A 59 3.53 3.38 -6.12
CA ASN A 59 2.16 3.89 -6.03
C ASN A 59 1.70 4.58 -7.32
N ILE A 60 2.57 5.37 -7.95
CA ILE A 60 2.27 6.01 -9.24
C ILE A 60 2.06 4.94 -10.32
N PHE A 61 2.90 3.91 -10.36
CA PHE A 61 2.77 2.81 -11.30
C PHE A 61 1.46 2.02 -11.09
N ASN A 62 1.12 1.70 -9.85
CA ASN A 62 -0.11 0.97 -9.53
C ASN A 62 -1.38 1.75 -9.92
N ILE A 63 -1.40 3.07 -9.71
CA ILE A 63 -2.57 3.90 -10.04
C ILE A 63 -2.65 4.20 -11.55
N LEU A 64 -1.54 4.63 -12.16
CA LEU A 64 -1.58 5.07 -13.56
C LEU A 64 -1.54 3.90 -14.53
N PHE A 65 -0.68 2.91 -14.29
CA PHE A 65 -0.48 1.80 -15.20
C PHE A 65 -1.45 0.67 -14.90
N ILE A 66 -1.42 0.09 -13.69
CA ILE A 66 -2.24 -1.09 -13.38
C ILE A 66 -3.73 -0.71 -13.37
N LEU A 67 -4.14 0.23 -12.50
CA LEU A 67 -5.54 0.62 -12.39
C LEU A 67 -6.05 1.29 -13.68
N GLY A 68 -5.24 2.14 -14.32
CA GLY A 68 -5.59 2.76 -15.61
C GLY A 68 -5.80 1.75 -16.73
N MET A 69 -4.91 0.76 -16.85
CA MET A 69 -5.06 -0.32 -17.84
C MET A 69 -6.23 -1.25 -17.50
N SER A 70 -6.42 -1.61 -16.22
CA SER A 70 -7.56 -2.40 -15.78
C SER A 70 -8.88 -1.70 -16.12
N ALA A 71 -8.99 -0.39 -15.87
CA ALA A 71 -10.18 0.41 -16.20
C ALA A 71 -10.42 0.52 -17.71
N ALA A 72 -9.35 0.53 -18.52
CA ALA A 72 -9.45 0.56 -19.98
C ALA A 72 -9.93 -0.78 -20.57
N ILE A 73 -9.52 -1.91 -19.98
CA ILE A 73 -9.90 -3.26 -20.44
C ILE A 73 -11.28 -3.64 -19.89
N SER A 74 -11.56 -3.36 -18.62
CA SER A 74 -12.80 -3.69 -17.94
C SER A 74 -13.27 -2.48 -17.13
N PRO A 75 -14.39 -1.84 -17.52
CA PRO A 75 -14.92 -0.69 -16.80
C PRO A 75 -15.14 -1.01 -15.32
N LEU A 76 -14.46 -0.30 -14.45
CA LEU A 76 -14.56 -0.49 -13.00
C LEU A 76 -15.86 0.12 -12.49
N ASN A 77 -16.74 -0.70 -11.93
CA ASN A 77 -17.92 -0.23 -11.22
C ASN A 77 -17.51 0.27 -9.83
N VAL A 78 -17.34 1.59 -9.69
CA VAL A 78 -17.01 2.22 -8.41
C VAL A 78 -18.30 2.36 -7.60
N LEU A 79 -18.47 1.53 -6.57
CA LEU A 79 -19.53 1.68 -5.58
C LEU A 79 -19.29 2.97 -4.77
N GLY A 80 -20.34 3.68 -4.36
CA GLY A 80 -20.23 4.95 -3.61
C GLY A 80 -19.41 4.85 -2.32
N GLU A 81 -19.38 3.66 -1.73
CA GLU A 81 -18.55 3.31 -0.58
C GLU A 81 -17.04 3.29 -0.86
N SER A 82 -16.64 3.00 -2.10
CA SER A 82 -15.25 2.98 -2.55
C SER A 82 -14.71 4.38 -2.85
N LEU A 83 -15.59 5.37 -3.07
CA LEU A 83 -15.20 6.76 -3.32
C LEU A 83 -14.56 7.42 -2.08
N THR A 84 -15.12 7.17 -0.90
CA THR A 84 -14.55 7.67 0.37
C THR A 84 -13.15 7.11 0.60
N ASP A 85 -12.97 5.81 0.35
CA ASP A 85 -11.68 5.13 0.53
C ASP A 85 -10.63 5.66 -0.47
N CYS A 86 -11.04 5.90 -1.73
CA CYS A 86 -10.19 6.54 -2.73
C CYS A 86 -9.77 7.96 -2.33
N ILE A 87 -10.69 8.76 -1.75
CA ILE A 87 -10.38 10.13 -1.31
C ILE A 87 -9.40 10.11 -0.13
N ILE A 88 -9.61 9.22 0.86
CA ILE A 88 -8.69 9.06 2.00
C ILE A 88 -7.30 8.64 1.51
N LEU A 89 -7.23 7.66 0.60
CA LEU A 89 -5.98 7.23 -0.02
C LEU A 89 -5.28 8.39 -0.76
N LEU A 90 -6.02 9.18 -1.55
CA LEU A 90 -5.47 10.33 -2.26
C LEU A 90 -4.90 11.37 -1.29
N ILE A 91 -5.63 11.72 -0.23
CA ILE A 91 -5.17 12.67 0.79
C ILE A 91 -3.90 12.15 1.47
N SER A 92 -3.88 10.87 1.86
CA SER A 92 -2.71 10.24 2.48
C SER A 92 -1.48 10.25 1.56
N ALA A 93 -1.68 10.02 0.26
CA ALA A 93 -0.62 10.10 -0.74
C ALA A 93 -0.08 11.52 -0.92
N VAL A 94 -0.96 12.54 -0.91
CA VAL A 94 -0.56 13.96 -0.98
C VAL A 94 0.23 14.35 0.27
N ILE A 95 -0.21 13.95 1.47
CA ILE A 95 0.53 14.19 2.72
C ILE A 95 1.92 13.56 2.63
N LEU A 96 2.01 12.29 2.22
CA LEU A 96 3.28 11.60 2.02
C LEU A 96 4.19 12.35 1.04
N PHE A 97 3.65 12.82 -0.09
CA PHE A 97 4.40 13.57 -1.08
C PHE A 97 4.92 14.91 -0.54
N VAL A 98 4.11 15.65 0.20
CA VAL A 98 4.51 16.93 0.81
C VAL A 98 5.61 16.72 1.85
N LEU A 99 5.47 15.72 2.73
CA LEU A 99 6.48 15.38 3.72
C LEU A 99 7.79 14.94 3.04
N ALA A 100 7.69 14.10 2.01
CA ALA A 100 8.82 13.61 1.23
C ALA A 100 9.59 14.74 0.50
N LYS A 101 8.88 15.76 0.00
CA LYS A 101 9.46 16.86 -0.77
C LYS A 101 10.21 17.88 0.10
N THR A 102 9.80 18.07 1.36
CA THR A 102 10.30 19.16 2.22
C THR A 102 11.79 19.04 2.57
N LYS A 103 12.33 17.81 2.71
CA LYS A 103 13.74 17.62 3.11
C LYS A 103 14.53 16.56 2.31
N LYS A 104 13.96 16.00 1.24
CA LYS A 104 14.52 14.86 0.46
C LYS A 104 14.96 13.65 1.32
N THR A 105 14.57 13.64 2.59
CA THR A 105 14.91 12.65 3.61
C THR A 105 13.69 12.54 4.52
N MET A 106 13.32 11.31 4.86
CA MET A 106 12.22 11.03 5.78
C MET A 106 12.78 10.95 7.20
N SER A 107 12.36 11.86 8.06
CA SER A 107 12.69 11.81 9.48
C SER A 107 11.88 10.71 10.18
N ARG A 108 12.40 10.20 11.29
CA ARG A 108 11.72 9.15 12.08
C ARG A 108 10.32 9.58 12.54
N TRP A 109 10.12 10.87 12.79
CA TRP A 109 8.83 11.43 13.19
C TRP A 109 7.81 11.44 12.06
N GLU A 110 8.21 11.84 10.85
CA GLU A 110 7.33 11.80 9.68
C GLU A 110 6.92 10.35 9.35
N GLY A 111 7.87 9.41 9.45
CA GLY A 111 7.57 7.98 9.34
C GLY A 111 6.58 7.47 10.41
N ALA A 112 6.73 7.90 11.66
CA ALA A 112 5.81 7.54 12.74
C ALA A 112 4.38 8.06 12.49
N VAL A 113 4.24 9.29 11.97
CA VAL A 113 2.94 9.84 11.57
C VAL A 113 2.30 9.02 10.45
N CYS A 114 3.06 8.62 9.43
CA CYS A 114 2.55 7.77 8.36
C CYS A 114 2.08 6.40 8.85
N VAL A 115 2.84 5.76 9.76
CA VAL A 115 2.44 4.48 10.38
C VAL A 115 1.18 4.65 11.23
N LEU A 116 1.08 5.73 12.00
CA LEU A 116 -0.11 6.03 12.79
C LEU A 116 -1.35 6.20 11.90
N LEU A 117 -1.23 6.97 10.80
CA LEU A 117 -2.31 7.13 9.82
C LEU A 117 -2.73 5.81 9.19
N TYR A 118 -1.77 4.94 8.87
CA TYR A 118 -2.06 3.59 8.36
C TYR A 118 -2.85 2.76 9.38
N ILE A 119 -2.42 2.73 10.64
CA ILE A 119 -3.11 1.98 11.71
C ILE A 119 -4.54 2.51 11.91
N VAL A 120 -4.73 3.83 11.95
CA VAL A 120 -6.06 4.45 12.09
C VAL A 120 -6.96 4.08 10.92
N TYR A 121 -6.45 4.13 9.69
CA TYR A 121 -7.21 3.74 8.51
C TYR A 121 -7.59 2.26 8.51
N THR A 122 -6.65 1.37 8.84
CA THR A 122 -6.94 -0.07 8.94
C THR A 122 -7.97 -0.36 10.04
N ALA A 123 -7.88 0.31 11.20
CA ALA A 123 -8.86 0.17 12.26
C ALA A 123 -10.26 0.66 11.83
N TYR A 124 -10.33 1.79 11.13
CA TYR A 124 -11.59 2.28 10.55
C TYR A 124 -12.21 1.27 9.58
N LEU A 125 -11.38 0.65 8.73
CA LEU A 125 -11.82 -0.35 7.74
C LEU A 125 -12.28 -1.67 8.39
N LEU A 126 -11.76 -2.02 9.58
CA LEU A 126 -12.19 -3.22 10.32
C LEU A 126 -13.48 -3.01 11.12
N ILE A 127 -13.80 -1.77 11.52
CA ILE A 127 -15.00 -1.43 12.29
C ILE A 127 -16.21 -1.21 11.38
N ARG A 128 -15.95 -0.79 10.14
CA ARG A 128 -16.95 -0.63 9.07
C ARG A 128 -17.31 -1.98 8.45
#